data_AF-A0A7V9REA2-F1
#
_entry.id   AF-A0A7V9REA2-F1
#
_cell.length_a   1.000
_cell.length_b   1.000
_cell.length_c   1.000
_cell.angle_alpha   90.00
_cell.angle_beta   90.00
_cell.angle_gamma   90.00
#
_symmetry.space_group_name_H-M   'P 1'
#
loop_
_entity.id
_entity.type
_entity.pdbx_description
1 polymer ?
#
loop_
_entity_poly.entity_id
_entity_poly.type
_entity_poly.pdbx_seq_one_letter_code
_entity_poly.pdbx_strand_id
1 'polypeptide(L)'
;MAEVTPQPGTERRWRTFADVVAFALGTNVWISIVILPAIFVSALRTTSQIAAAILPFAVLLYGLARRSETVLLGLFPAAVLVPVALNAQIASSYVYGPVRFSLVALGVIAYLFGVSYFTTFHEPPAPRSVRGLSSAASGPAERWRRRERVYAMLVIMSVIIPTVLIAWVNFDSSIEEFLGEMYPGRVALMTTALTVGAIVLWLGIFHYAFLGVLRPHRTGDRDLVAKLGQARTDAKAGKPRPRFYIAVALALGAMGTLIVLRHLKG
;
A
#
# COMPACT_ATOMS: atom_id res chain seq x y z
N MET A 1 29.42 -24.37 -11.73
CA MET A 1 28.72 -23.19 -11.18
C MET A 1 28.40 -22.28 -12.34
N ALA A 2 27.15 -22.21 -12.77
CA ALA A 2 26.72 -21.28 -13.81
C ALA A 2 26.20 -20.01 -13.13
N GLU A 3 26.78 -18.88 -13.46
CA GLU A 3 26.32 -17.55 -13.07
C GLU A 3 24.96 -17.32 -13.73
N VAL A 4 23.87 -17.49 -12.98
CA VAL A 4 22.53 -17.13 -13.46
C VAL A 4 22.42 -15.61 -13.35
N THR A 5 22.91 -14.92 -14.37
CA THR A 5 22.60 -13.52 -14.58
C THR A 5 21.08 -13.40 -14.79
N PRO A 6 20.38 -12.53 -14.03
CA PRO A 6 18.97 -12.30 -14.27
C PRO A 6 18.79 -11.79 -15.70
N GLN A 7 17.87 -12.39 -16.46
CA GLN A 7 17.59 -11.92 -17.81
C GLN A 7 17.03 -10.49 -17.72
N PRO A 8 17.71 -9.48 -18.28
CA PRO A 8 17.29 -8.06 -18.18
C PRO A 8 15.94 -7.75 -18.85
N GLY A 9 15.32 -8.73 -19.52
CA GLY A 9 14.06 -8.58 -20.24
C GLY A 9 12.79 -8.58 -19.36
N THR A 10 12.77 -9.30 -18.24
CA THR A 10 11.56 -9.43 -17.39
C THR A 10 11.27 -8.16 -16.60
N GLU A 11 12.30 -7.56 -15.99
CA GLU A 11 12.18 -6.31 -15.22
C GLU A 11 11.71 -5.14 -16.10
N ARG A 12 12.26 -5.04 -17.33
CA ARG A 12 11.88 -4.00 -18.28
C ARG A 12 10.42 -4.16 -18.73
N ARG A 13 9.96 -5.40 -18.96
CA ARG A 13 8.55 -5.69 -19.32
C ARG A 13 7.58 -5.35 -18.20
N TRP A 14 7.90 -5.72 -16.96
CA TRP A 14 7.06 -5.39 -15.80
C TRP A 14 6.93 -3.89 -15.58
N ARG A 15 8.04 -3.15 -15.68
CA ARG A 15 8.03 -1.68 -15.59
C ARG A 15 7.19 -1.04 -16.68
N THR A 16 7.33 -1.47 -17.92
CA THR A 16 6.50 -0.98 -19.02
C THR A 16 5.02 -1.29 -18.77
N PHE A 17 4.70 -2.48 -18.26
CA PHE A 17 3.33 -2.84 -17.89
C PHE A 17 2.77 -1.93 -16.79
N ALA A 18 3.52 -1.70 -15.72
CA ALA A 18 3.17 -0.78 -14.65
C ALA A 18 2.93 0.65 -15.17
N ASP A 19 3.84 1.16 -16.01
CA ASP A 19 3.72 2.49 -16.63
C ASP A 19 2.47 2.59 -17.50
N VAL A 20 2.14 1.54 -18.28
CA VAL A 20 0.95 1.48 -19.13
C VAL A 20 -0.34 1.44 -18.31
N VAL A 21 -0.38 0.64 -17.25
CA VAL A 21 -1.57 0.56 -16.38
C VAL A 21 -1.80 1.88 -15.65
N ALA A 22 -0.74 2.47 -15.09
CA ALA A 22 -0.81 3.78 -14.44
C ALA A 22 -1.23 4.89 -15.42
N PHE A 23 -0.74 4.85 -16.66
CA PHE A 23 -1.16 5.77 -17.72
C PHE A 23 -2.64 5.61 -18.08
N ALA A 24 -3.12 4.38 -18.30
CA ALA A 24 -4.50 4.11 -18.68
C ALA A 24 -5.47 4.54 -17.57
N LEU A 25 -5.20 4.16 -16.32
CA LEU A 25 -6.02 4.53 -15.18
C LEU A 25 -5.97 6.03 -14.91
N GLY A 26 -4.78 6.65 -14.96
CA GLY A 26 -4.62 8.09 -14.74
C GLY A 26 -5.32 8.92 -15.82
N THR A 27 -5.24 8.48 -17.08
CA THR A 27 -5.95 9.11 -18.20
C THR A 27 -7.47 8.99 -18.04
N ASN A 28 -7.97 7.82 -17.61
CA ASN A 28 -9.39 7.63 -17.31
C ASN A 28 -9.87 8.58 -16.20
N VAL A 29 -9.12 8.68 -15.10
CA VAL A 29 -9.41 9.60 -13.99
C VAL A 29 -9.42 11.05 -14.46
N TRP A 30 -8.41 11.46 -15.23
CA TRP A 30 -8.32 12.81 -15.79
C TRP A 30 -9.51 13.14 -16.71
N ILE A 31 -9.85 12.24 -17.64
CA ILE A 31 -10.99 12.45 -18.54
C ILE A 31 -12.29 12.57 -17.76
N SER A 32 -12.50 11.66 -16.80
CA SER A 32 -13.76 11.54 -16.08
C SER A 32 -13.98 12.64 -15.03
N ILE A 33 -12.90 13.19 -14.44
CA ILE A 33 -12.97 14.24 -13.42
C ILE A 33 -12.87 15.65 -14.03
N VAL A 34 -12.08 15.81 -15.08
CA VAL A 34 -11.75 17.13 -15.61
C VAL A 34 -12.42 17.36 -16.96
N ILE A 35 -12.12 16.53 -17.96
CA ILE A 35 -12.46 16.84 -19.35
C ILE A 35 -13.96 16.73 -19.60
N LEU A 36 -14.57 15.61 -19.23
CA LEU A 36 -15.97 15.34 -19.52
C LEU A 36 -16.92 16.34 -18.82
N PRO A 37 -16.74 16.64 -17.52
CA PRO A 37 -17.50 17.71 -16.84
C PRO A 37 -17.21 19.11 -17.42
N ALA A 38 -15.95 19.43 -17.71
CA ALA A 38 -15.60 20.74 -18.25
C ALA A 38 -16.21 21.01 -19.63
N ILE A 39 -16.34 19.98 -20.47
CA ILE A 39 -17.08 20.07 -21.74
C ILE A 39 -18.57 20.26 -21.47
N PHE A 40 -19.16 19.46 -20.57
CA PHE A 40 -20.60 19.51 -20.27
C PHE A 40 -21.04 20.89 -19.76
N VAL A 41 -20.21 21.52 -18.90
CA VAL A 41 -20.49 22.86 -18.34
C VAL A 41 -19.93 23.99 -19.22
N SER A 42 -19.32 23.65 -20.38
CA SER A 42 -18.69 24.63 -21.27
C SER A 42 -17.66 25.51 -20.54
N ALA A 43 -16.84 24.89 -19.68
CA ALA A 43 -15.83 25.52 -18.84
C ALA A 43 -14.48 25.74 -19.55
N LEU A 44 -14.33 25.32 -20.81
CA LEU A 44 -13.09 25.42 -21.61
C LEU A 44 -13.13 26.60 -22.60
N ARG A 45 -13.42 27.82 -22.12
CA ARG A 45 -13.59 28.99 -22.99
C ARG A 45 -12.34 29.86 -23.10
N THR A 46 -11.52 29.86 -22.06
CA THR A 46 -10.34 30.73 -21.95
C THR A 46 -9.05 29.92 -21.94
N THR A 47 -7.95 30.52 -22.36
CA THR A 47 -6.63 29.88 -22.39
C THR A 47 -6.20 29.39 -21.01
N SER A 48 -6.53 30.11 -19.94
CA SER A 48 -6.24 29.70 -18.56
C SER A 48 -7.02 28.46 -18.13
N GLN A 49 -8.30 28.36 -18.50
CA GLN A 49 -9.13 27.18 -18.24
C GLN A 49 -8.64 25.95 -19.01
N ILE A 50 -8.24 26.14 -20.28
CA ILE A 50 -7.66 25.07 -21.10
C ILE A 50 -6.33 24.60 -20.49
N ALA A 51 -5.46 25.53 -20.12
CA ALA A 51 -4.18 25.21 -19.46
C ALA A 51 -4.40 24.44 -18.15
N ALA A 52 -5.36 24.87 -17.32
CA ALA A 52 -5.73 24.16 -16.10
C ALA A 52 -6.24 22.75 -16.39
N ALA A 53 -7.05 22.55 -17.44
CA ALA A 53 -7.57 21.24 -17.81
C ALA A 53 -6.47 20.28 -18.32
N ILE A 54 -5.41 20.80 -18.94
CA ILE A 54 -4.26 20.02 -19.43
C ILE A 54 -3.26 19.69 -18.30
N LEU A 55 -3.17 20.54 -17.29
CA LEU A 55 -2.20 20.41 -16.19
C LEU A 55 -2.19 19.02 -15.50
N PRO A 56 -3.33 18.41 -15.11
CA PRO A 56 -3.31 17.07 -14.53
C PRO A 56 -2.69 16.02 -15.46
N PHE A 57 -2.97 16.10 -16.77
CA PHE A 57 -2.39 15.20 -17.75
C PHE A 57 -0.88 15.40 -17.89
N ALA A 58 -0.41 16.65 -17.90
CA ALA A 58 1.01 16.96 -17.90
C ALA A 58 1.72 16.42 -16.65
N VAL A 59 1.10 16.53 -15.47
CA VAL A 59 1.62 15.98 -14.21
C VAL A 59 1.66 14.46 -14.25
N LEU A 60 0.64 13.79 -14.81
CA LEU A 60 0.63 12.34 -15.01
C LEU A 60 1.82 11.89 -15.87
N LEU A 61 1.99 12.52 -17.04
CA LEU A 61 3.11 12.23 -17.94
C LEU A 61 4.46 12.48 -17.28
N TYR A 62 4.59 13.58 -16.53
CA TYR A 62 5.80 13.89 -15.77
C TYR A 62 6.09 12.83 -14.69
N GLY A 63 5.05 12.40 -13.95
CA GLY A 63 5.15 11.37 -12.92
C GLY A 63 5.59 10.01 -13.49
N LEU A 64 5.05 9.63 -14.65
CA LEU A 64 5.44 8.41 -15.37
C LEU A 64 6.88 8.53 -15.91
N ALA A 65 7.23 9.65 -16.54
CA ALA A 65 8.57 9.88 -17.09
C ALA A 65 9.65 9.86 -16.00
N ARG A 66 9.35 10.44 -14.82
CA ARG A 66 10.23 10.42 -13.65
C ARG A 66 10.10 9.17 -12.79
N ARG A 67 9.11 8.32 -13.07
CA ARG A 67 8.70 7.18 -12.23
C ARG A 67 8.62 7.54 -10.75
N SER A 68 8.05 8.71 -10.47
CA SER A 68 8.00 9.26 -9.12
C SER A 68 6.68 8.91 -8.45
N GLU A 69 6.76 8.08 -7.40
CA GLU A 69 5.62 7.76 -6.54
C GLU A 69 4.99 9.02 -5.95
N THR A 70 5.80 9.98 -5.50
CA THR A 70 5.32 11.25 -4.93
C THR A 70 4.51 12.05 -5.95
N VAL A 71 4.92 12.06 -7.22
CA VAL A 71 4.19 12.77 -8.26
C VAL A 71 2.89 12.04 -8.59
N LEU A 72 2.91 10.72 -8.74
CA LEU A 72 1.74 9.95 -9.14
C LEU A 72 0.69 9.82 -8.02
N LEU A 73 1.10 9.63 -6.77
CA LEU A 73 0.17 9.49 -5.64
C LEU A 73 -0.16 10.80 -4.95
N GLY A 74 0.69 11.82 -5.08
CA GLY A 74 0.49 13.13 -4.43
C GLY A 74 0.11 14.22 -5.43
N LEU A 75 1.02 14.55 -6.34
CA LEU A 75 0.86 15.72 -7.21
C LEU A 75 -0.24 15.55 -8.26
N PHE A 76 -0.39 14.37 -8.85
CA PHE A 76 -1.42 14.12 -9.86
C PHE A 76 -2.84 14.24 -9.29
N PRO A 77 -3.22 13.56 -8.19
CA PRO A 77 -4.53 13.76 -7.57
C PRO A 77 -4.79 15.21 -7.16
N ALA A 78 -3.77 15.92 -6.67
CA ALA A 78 -3.89 17.35 -6.37
C ALA A 78 -4.11 18.20 -7.62
N ALA A 79 -3.42 17.90 -8.72
CA ALA A 79 -3.55 18.61 -9.99
C ALA A 79 -4.96 18.50 -10.58
N VAL A 80 -5.63 17.35 -10.41
CA VAL A 80 -7.03 17.14 -10.81
C VAL A 80 -7.99 18.13 -10.14
N LEU A 81 -7.66 18.63 -8.95
CA LEU A 81 -8.49 19.60 -8.22
C LEU A 81 -8.34 21.04 -8.74
N VAL A 82 -7.29 21.35 -9.52
CA VAL A 82 -7.02 22.72 -10.00
C VAL A 82 -8.13 23.23 -10.93
N PRO A 83 -8.58 22.49 -11.95
CA PRO A 83 -9.74 22.89 -12.77
C PRO A 83 -11.00 23.13 -11.93
N VAL A 84 -11.25 22.27 -10.95
CA VAL A 84 -12.42 22.35 -10.06
C VAL A 84 -12.35 23.62 -9.19
N ALA A 85 -11.17 23.99 -8.71
CA ALA A 85 -10.97 25.22 -7.94
C ALA A 85 -11.20 26.49 -8.78
N LEU A 86 -10.88 26.45 -10.08
CA LEU A 86 -11.10 27.57 -10.99
C LEU A 86 -12.55 27.66 -11.48
N ASN A 87 -13.26 26.53 -11.56
CA ASN A 87 -14.68 26.49 -11.90
C ASN A 87 -15.39 25.39 -11.10
N ALA A 88 -15.99 25.78 -9.97
CA ALA A 88 -16.68 24.86 -9.07
C ALA A 88 -17.87 24.13 -9.72
N GLN A 89 -18.43 24.64 -10.82
CA GLN A 89 -19.55 24.00 -11.52
C GLN A 89 -19.16 22.64 -12.12
N ILE A 90 -17.86 22.42 -12.39
CA ILE A 90 -17.30 21.13 -12.84
C ILE A 90 -17.61 20.01 -11.83
N ALA A 91 -17.66 20.33 -10.54
CA ALA A 91 -17.95 19.38 -9.46
C ALA A 91 -19.40 19.45 -8.94
N SER A 92 -20.30 20.15 -9.64
CA SER A 92 -21.69 20.26 -9.20
C SER A 92 -22.42 18.91 -9.23
N SER A 93 -23.35 18.70 -8.30
CA SER A 93 -24.18 17.50 -8.20
C SER A 93 -25.00 17.22 -9.46
N TYR A 94 -25.41 18.26 -10.19
CA TYR A 94 -26.07 18.12 -11.49
C TYR A 94 -25.19 17.45 -12.55
N VAL A 95 -23.87 17.60 -12.45
CA VAL A 95 -22.91 16.96 -13.36
C VAL A 95 -22.54 15.57 -12.86
N TYR A 96 -22.49 15.38 -11.54
CA TYR A 96 -22.18 14.11 -10.89
C TYR A 96 -23.40 13.53 -10.17
N GLY A 97 -24.30 12.89 -10.92
CA GLY A 97 -25.30 12.03 -10.31
C GLY A 97 -24.68 10.80 -9.62
N PRO A 98 -25.45 10.04 -8.81
CA PRO A 98 -24.93 8.92 -8.02
C PRO A 98 -24.15 7.86 -8.81
N VAL A 99 -24.60 7.57 -10.05
CA VAL A 99 -23.94 6.62 -10.95
C VAL A 99 -22.57 7.13 -11.40
N ARG A 100 -22.47 8.40 -11.82
CA ARG A 100 -21.21 9.02 -12.26
C ARG A 100 -20.23 9.14 -11.11
N PHE A 101 -20.72 9.52 -9.93
CA PHE A 101 -19.92 9.52 -8.70
C PHE A 101 -19.32 8.14 -8.44
N SER A 102 -20.13 7.09 -8.51
CA SER A 102 -19.69 5.71 -8.26
C SER A 102 -18.61 5.27 -9.26
N LEU A 103 -18.81 5.56 -10.56
CA LEU A 103 -17.81 5.27 -11.60
C LEU A 103 -16.50 6.01 -11.40
N VAL A 104 -16.56 7.30 -11.06
CA VAL A 104 -15.37 8.11 -10.78
C VAL A 104 -14.66 7.64 -9.52
N ALA A 105 -15.40 7.39 -8.43
CA ALA A 105 -14.84 6.88 -7.19
C ALA A 105 -14.09 5.56 -7.45
N LEU A 106 -14.71 4.61 -8.15
CA LEU A 106 -14.07 3.36 -8.54
C LEU A 106 -12.83 3.59 -9.41
N GLY A 107 -12.88 4.51 -10.37
CA GLY A 107 -11.73 4.86 -11.20
C GLY A 107 -10.56 5.43 -10.40
N VAL A 108 -10.82 6.33 -9.46
CA VAL A 108 -9.80 6.91 -8.55
C VAL A 108 -9.24 5.84 -7.63
N ILE A 109 -10.08 4.99 -7.03
CA ILE A 109 -9.64 3.88 -6.18
C ILE A 109 -8.75 2.93 -6.98
N ALA A 110 -9.17 2.54 -8.18
CA ALA A 110 -8.40 1.67 -9.07
C ALA A 110 -7.06 2.30 -9.45
N TYR A 111 -7.03 3.60 -9.75
CA TYR A 111 -5.80 4.34 -10.01
C TYR A 111 -4.85 4.32 -8.82
N LEU A 112 -5.31 4.73 -7.63
CA LEU A 112 -4.49 4.81 -6.43
C LEU A 112 -3.97 3.43 -6.03
N PHE A 113 -4.81 2.41 -6.09
CA PHE A 113 -4.42 1.03 -5.82
C PHE A 113 -3.42 0.52 -6.85
N GLY A 114 -3.68 0.74 -8.13
CA GLY A 114 -2.80 0.32 -9.23
C GLY A 114 -1.42 0.96 -9.09
N VAL A 115 -1.36 2.28 -8.99
CA VAL A 115 -0.08 3.00 -8.82
C VAL A 115 0.62 2.51 -7.56
N SER A 116 -0.05 2.48 -6.40
CA SER A 116 0.59 2.04 -5.14
C SER A 116 1.13 0.61 -5.24
N TYR A 117 0.37 -0.31 -5.82
CA TYR A 117 0.77 -1.71 -5.96
C TYR A 117 1.96 -1.87 -6.90
N PHE A 118 1.93 -1.21 -8.06
CA PHE A 118 2.98 -1.35 -9.06
C PHE A 118 4.25 -0.56 -8.73
N THR A 119 4.17 0.52 -7.95
CA THR A 119 5.35 1.28 -7.48
C THR A 119 6.02 0.64 -6.27
N THR A 120 5.28 -0.08 -5.41
CA THR A 120 5.86 -0.73 -4.23
C THR A 120 6.58 -2.04 -4.57
N PHE A 121 6.23 -2.72 -5.65
CA PHE A 121 6.84 -3.99 -6.03
C PHE A 121 8.27 -3.79 -6.58
N HIS A 122 9.25 -3.87 -5.69
CA HIS A 122 10.66 -3.97 -6.05
C HIS A 122 11.02 -5.46 -6.09
N GLU A 123 11.23 -6.01 -7.28
CA GLU A 123 11.74 -7.38 -7.39
C GLU A 123 13.13 -7.41 -6.72
N PRO A 124 13.31 -8.20 -5.64
CA PRO A 124 14.58 -8.24 -4.94
C PRO A 124 15.67 -8.72 -5.91
N PRO A 125 16.92 -8.23 -5.76
CA PRO A 125 18.01 -8.67 -6.61
C PRO A 125 18.11 -10.19 -6.59
N ALA A 126 18.38 -10.78 -7.75
CA ALA A 126 18.43 -12.23 -7.91
C ALA A 126 19.30 -12.85 -6.79
N PRO A 127 18.75 -13.80 -6.00
CA PRO A 127 19.46 -14.33 -4.84
C PRO A 127 20.77 -15.01 -5.29
N ARG A 128 21.90 -14.58 -4.72
CA ARG A 128 23.23 -15.17 -5.01
C ARG A 128 23.30 -16.66 -4.68
N SER A 129 22.47 -17.14 -3.75
CA SER A 129 22.25 -18.56 -3.52
C SER A 129 20.81 -18.80 -3.06
N VAL A 130 20.20 -19.83 -3.63
CA VAL A 130 18.86 -20.29 -3.22
C VAL A 130 19.07 -21.55 -2.40
N ARG A 131 18.94 -21.43 -1.08
CA ARG A 131 18.86 -22.60 -0.20
C ARG A 131 17.42 -22.71 0.28
N GLY A 132 16.71 -23.71 -0.24
CA GLY A 132 15.37 -24.02 0.22
C GLY A 132 15.37 -24.29 1.71
N LEU A 133 14.81 -23.38 2.50
CA LEU A 133 14.53 -23.65 3.91
C LEU A 133 13.40 -24.67 3.94
N SER A 134 13.55 -25.75 4.70
CA SER A 134 12.46 -26.72 4.91
C SER A 134 11.19 -26.07 5.47
N SER A 135 11.33 -24.93 6.14
CA SER A 135 10.22 -24.08 6.63
C SER A 135 9.50 -23.29 5.54
N ALA A 136 10.04 -23.17 4.33
CA ALA A 136 9.36 -22.52 3.20
C ALA A 136 8.35 -23.45 2.51
N ALA A 137 8.54 -24.76 2.64
CA ALA A 137 7.63 -25.77 2.08
C ALA A 137 6.31 -25.91 2.85
N SER A 138 6.24 -25.41 4.09
CA SER A 138 5.07 -25.52 4.98
C SER A 138 4.03 -24.40 4.77
N GLY A 139 4.23 -23.52 3.80
CA GLY A 139 3.36 -22.38 3.53
C GLY A 139 3.44 -21.28 4.59
N PRO A 140 2.69 -20.17 4.42
CA PRO A 140 2.71 -19.06 5.36
C PRO A 140 2.12 -19.47 6.72
N ALA A 141 2.90 -19.23 7.78
CA ALA A 141 2.46 -19.47 9.16
C ALA A 141 1.14 -18.74 9.47
N GLU A 142 0.28 -19.31 10.33
CA GLU A 142 -1.06 -18.78 10.60
C GLU A 142 -1.08 -17.30 11.02
N ARG A 143 -0.05 -16.84 11.74
CA ARG A 143 0.10 -15.43 12.13
C ARG A 143 0.15 -14.48 10.93
N TRP A 144 0.78 -14.90 9.84
CA TRP A 144 0.89 -14.10 8.61
C TRP A 144 -0.46 -14.05 7.88
N ARG A 145 -1.15 -15.19 7.79
CA ARG A 145 -2.52 -15.25 7.24
C ARG A 145 -3.52 -14.40 8.04
N ARG A 146 -3.37 -14.34 9.37
CA ARG A 146 -4.17 -13.43 10.21
C ARG A 146 -3.85 -11.96 9.91
N ARG A 147 -2.56 -11.58 9.83
CA ARG A 147 -2.14 -10.21 9.50
C ARG A 147 -2.63 -9.76 8.13
N GLU A 148 -2.50 -10.62 7.13
CA GLU A 148 -2.97 -10.35 5.77
C GLU A 148 -4.48 -10.04 5.74
N ARG A 149 -5.30 -10.82 6.45
CA ARG A 149 -6.74 -10.55 6.58
C ARG A 149 -7.01 -9.20 7.26
N VAL A 150 -6.27 -8.87 8.32
CA VAL A 150 -6.40 -7.56 9.00
C VAL A 150 -6.03 -6.42 8.05
N TYR A 151 -4.95 -6.55 7.27
CA TYR A 151 -4.56 -5.53 6.30
C TYR A 151 -5.58 -5.39 5.18
N ALA A 152 -6.10 -6.50 4.65
CA ALA A 152 -7.16 -6.48 3.66
C ALA A 152 -8.42 -5.77 4.20
N MET A 153 -8.83 -6.08 5.43
CA MET A 153 -9.96 -5.42 6.08
C MET A 153 -9.72 -3.93 6.29
N LEU A 154 -8.52 -3.54 6.73
CA LEU A 154 -8.15 -2.12 6.89
C LEU A 154 -8.16 -1.38 5.54
N VAL A 155 -7.67 -2.01 4.47
CA VAL A 155 -7.72 -1.43 3.11
C VAL A 155 -9.18 -1.25 2.67
N ILE A 156 -10.01 -2.29 2.80
CA ILE A 156 -11.43 -2.25 2.43
C ILE A 156 -12.15 -1.13 3.20
N MET A 157 -12.00 -1.09 4.52
CA MET A 157 -12.63 -0.07 5.37
C MET A 157 -12.10 1.33 5.04
N SER A 158 -10.82 1.44 4.67
CA SER A 158 -10.23 2.73 4.34
C SER A 158 -10.79 3.36 3.08
N VAL A 159 -11.36 2.54 2.19
CA VAL A 159 -12.01 2.96 0.95
C VAL A 159 -13.50 3.13 1.16
N ILE A 160 -14.17 2.12 1.73
CA ILE A 160 -15.63 2.11 1.85
C ILE A 160 -16.13 3.26 2.72
N ILE A 161 -15.53 3.46 3.91
CA ILE A 161 -16.03 4.45 4.87
C ILE A 161 -16.05 5.86 4.28
N PRO A 162 -14.94 6.41 3.74
CA PRO A 162 -14.98 7.76 3.17
C PRO A 162 -15.86 7.86 1.94
N THR A 163 -15.90 6.83 1.08
CA THR A 163 -16.76 6.85 -0.11
C THR A 163 -18.24 6.88 0.25
N VAL A 164 -18.68 6.05 1.19
CA VAL A 164 -20.07 6.03 1.67
C VAL A 164 -20.41 7.33 2.39
N LEU A 165 -19.51 7.83 3.23
CA LEU A 165 -19.72 9.07 3.97
C LEU A 165 -19.90 10.26 3.01
N ILE A 166 -19.04 10.39 1.99
CA ILE A 166 -19.17 11.45 0.98
C ILE A 166 -20.47 11.26 0.18
N ALA A 167 -20.80 10.03 -0.21
CA ALA A 167 -22.01 9.74 -0.97
C ALA A 167 -23.29 10.11 -0.20
N TRP A 168 -23.37 9.74 1.08
CA TRP A 168 -24.50 10.11 1.94
C TRP A 168 -24.66 11.63 2.02
N VAL A 169 -23.58 12.35 2.33
CA VAL A 169 -23.65 13.81 2.48
C VAL A 169 -24.11 14.51 1.20
N ASN A 170 -23.74 13.99 0.02
CA ASN A 170 -23.99 14.65 -1.26
C ASN A 170 -25.26 14.18 -1.98
N PHE A 171 -25.82 13.02 -1.64
CA PHE A 171 -26.93 12.42 -2.39
C PHE A 171 -28.13 11.97 -1.53
N ASP A 172 -28.05 12.03 -0.21
CA ASP A 172 -29.19 11.71 0.66
C ASP A 172 -30.15 12.90 0.75
N SER A 173 -31.40 12.70 0.30
CA SER A 173 -32.43 13.74 0.31
C SER A 173 -32.78 14.20 1.73
N SER A 174 -32.64 13.34 2.74
CA SER A 174 -32.92 13.71 4.13
C SER A 174 -31.95 14.77 4.67
N ILE A 175 -30.69 14.73 4.23
CA ILE A 175 -29.68 15.72 4.61
C ILE A 175 -29.95 17.03 3.90
N GLU A 176 -30.33 16.99 2.62
CA GLU A 176 -30.69 18.18 1.85
C GLU A 176 -31.92 18.87 2.45
N GLU A 177 -32.97 18.11 2.78
CA GLU A 177 -34.18 18.60 3.45
C GLU A 177 -33.85 19.24 4.80
N PHE A 178 -33.11 18.54 5.65
CA PHE A 178 -32.69 19.05 6.97
C PHE A 178 -31.87 20.34 6.86
N LEU A 179 -30.91 20.40 5.92
CA LEU A 179 -30.12 21.61 5.67
C LEU A 179 -30.96 22.72 5.05
N GLY A 180 -31.97 22.40 4.24
CA GLY A 180 -32.94 23.33 3.68
C GLY A 180 -33.79 24.00 4.75
N GLU A 181 -34.25 23.22 5.73
CA GLU A 181 -35.02 23.72 6.88
C GLU A 181 -34.15 24.59 7.81
N MET A 182 -32.94 24.13 8.14
CA MET A 182 -32.07 24.82 9.10
C MET A 182 -31.33 26.03 8.49
N TYR A 183 -31.01 26.00 7.20
CA TYR A 183 -30.17 26.99 6.52
C TYR A 183 -30.73 27.37 5.13
N PRO A 184 -31.89 28.05 5.08
CA PRO A 184 -32.54 28.41 3.82
C PRO A 184 -31.61 29.26 2.95
N GLY A 185 -31.50 28.88 1.67
CA GLY A 185 -30.65 29.54 0.68
C GLY A 185 -29.14 29.32 0.84
N ARG A 186 -28.69 28.52 1.82
CA ARG A 186 -27.26 28.20 2.06
C ARG A 186 -26.93 26.71 2.02
N VAL A 187 -27.86 25.88 1.56
CA VAL A 187 -27.75 24.41 1.52
C VAL A 187 -26.43 23.97 0.89
N ALA A 188 -26.09 24.43 -0.32
CA ALA A 188 -24.86 24.02 -1.00
C ALA A 188 -23.57 24.32 -0.20
N LEU A 189 -23.51 25.47 0.49
CA LEU A 189 -22.36 25.84 1.30
C LEU A 189 -22.27 24.93 2.55
N MET A 190 -23.40 24.67 3.20
CA MET A 190 -23.46 23.79 4.36
C MET A 190 -23.16 22.33 4.01
N THR A 191 -23.64 21.83 2.87
CA THR A 191 -23.27 20.50 2.35
C THR A 191 -21.77 20.41 2.08
N THR A 192 -21.16 21.47 1.54
CA THR A 192 -19.71 21.54 1.33
C THR A 192 -18.98 21.51 2.67
N ALA A 193 -19.40 22.33 3.64
CA ALA A 193 -18.80 22.37 4.97
C ALA A 193 -18.90 21.02 5.69
N LEU A 194 -20.05 20.34 5.57
CA LEU A 194 -20.29 19.02 6.13
C LEU A 194 -19.43 17.94 5.45
N THR A 195 -19.27 18.01 4.13
CA THR A 195 -18.35 17.14 3.37
C THR A 195 -16.90 17.34 3.81
N VAL A 196 -16.45 18.59 3.97
CA VAL A 196 -15.10 18.88 4.47
C VAL A 196 -14.93 18.37 5.91
N GLY A 197 -15.91 18.60 6.79
CA GLY A 197 -15.90 18.09 8.16
C GLY A 197 -15.82 16.57 8.21
N ALA A 198 -16.59 15.88 7.37
CA ALA A 198 -16.56 14.44 7.20
C ALA A 198 -15.17 13.93 6.76
N ILE A 199 -14.54 14.61 5.79
CA ILE A 199 -13.18 14.28 5.33
C ILE A 199 -12.15 14.48 6.45
N VAL A 200 -12.20 15.62 7.16
CA VAL A 200 -11.26 15.91 8.26
C VAL A 200 -11.41 14.90 9.40
N LEU A 201 -12.64 14.58 9.78
CA LEU A 201 -12.93 13.55 10.77
C LEU A 201 -12.36 12.20 10.34
N TRP A 202 -12.61 11.81 9.08
CA TRP A 202 -12.10 10.57 8.53
C TRP A 202 -10.57 10.52 8.51
N LEU A 203 -9.89 11.60 8.11
CA LEU A 203 -8.42 11.69 8.14
C LEU A 203 -7.88 11.54 9.56
N GLY A 204 -8.56 12.11 10.56
CA GLY A 204 -8.24 11.91 11.97
C GLY A 204 -8.35 10.44 12.38
N ILE A 205 -9.48 9.80 12.09
CA ILE A 205 -9.71 8.37 12.37
C ILE A 205 -8.66 7.51 11.66
N PHE A 206 -8.38 7.79 10.38
CA PHE A 206 -7.39 7.07 9.60
C PHE A 206 -5.99 7.18 10.21
N HIS A 207 -5.59 8.38 10.65
CA HIS A 207 -4.30 8.59 11.29
C HIS A 207 -4.16 7.81 12.60
N TYR A 208 -5.15 7.89 13.49
CA TYR A 208 -5.05 7.28 14.82
C TYR A 208 -5.38 5.79 14.84
N ALA A 209 -6.44 5.36 14.15
CA ALA A 209 -6.92 3.97 14.20
C ALA A 209 -6.26 3.08 13.14
N PHE A 210 -6.07 3.56 11.90
CA PHE A 210 -5.55 2.73 10.81
C PHE A 210 -4.02 2.75 10.80
N LEU A 211 -3.40 3.92 10.68
CA LEU A 211 -1.94 4.04 10.67
C LEU A 211 -1.32 3.65 12.01
N GLY A 212 -2.02 3.90 13.12
CA GLY A 212 -1.60 3.47 14.46
C GLY A 212 -1.36 1.96 14.56
N VAL A 213 -2.28 1.14 14.02
CA VAL A 213 -2.17 -0.34 14.03
C VAL A 213 -1.05 -0.85 13.11
N LEU A 214 -0.73 -0.10 12.05
CA LEU A 214 0.33 -0.45 11.11
C LEU A 214 1.73 -0.02 11.59
N ARG A 215 1.82 0.94 12.52
CA ARG A 215 3.10 1.49 13.02
C ARG A 215 4.06 0.43 13.57
N PRO A 216 3.62 -0.53 14.42
CA PRO A 216 4.50 -1.60 14.92
C PRO A 216 5.00 -2.54 13.81
N HIS A 217 4.25 -2.67 12.72
CA HIS A 217 4.55 -3.58 11.62
C HIS A 217 5.57 -2.99 10.61
N ARG A 218 5.71 -1.65 10.53
CA ARG A 218 6.75 -0.97 9.73
C ARG A 218 8.16 -1.09 10.32
N THR A 219 8.28 -1.18 11.64
CA THR A 219 9.58 -1.20 12.35
C THR A 219 10.26 -2.56 12.42
N GLY A 220 9.72 -3.58 11.73
CA GLY A 220 10.21 -4.95 11.79
C GLY A 220 9.68 -5.71 13.01
N ASP A 221 9.57 -7.03 12.86
CA ASP A 221 9.02 -7.93 13.89
C ASP A 221 10.00 -7.96 15.08
N ARG A 222 9.70 -7.20 16.15
CA ARG A 222 10.53 -7.15 17.38
C ARG A 222 10.78 -8.54 17.94
N ASP A 223 9.81 -9.43 17.83
CA ASP A 223 9.93 -10.82 18.24
C ASP A 223 10.95 -11.59 17.39
N LEU A 224 11.05 -11.28 16.10
CA LEU A 224 12.01 -11.91 15.20
C LEU A 224 13.43 -11.41 15.49
N VAL A 225 13.60 -10.12 15.78
CA VAL A 225 14.88 -9.55 16.22
C VAL A 225 15.29 -10.14 17.57
N ALA A 226 14.36 -10.28 18.51
CA ALA A 226 14.60 -10.91 19.80
C ALA A 226 14.98 -12.39 19.65
N LYS A 227 14.26 -13.15 18.81
CA LYS A 227 14.56 -14.57 18.52
C LYS A 227 15.89 -14.75 17.79
N LEU A 228 16.23 -13.87 16.84
CA LEU A 228 17.54 -13.88 16.18
C LEU A 228 18.66 -13.51 17.16
N GLY A 229 18.41 -12.56 18.05
CA GLY A 229 19.29 -12.23 19.16
C GLY A 229 19.57 -13.47 20.00
N GLN A 230 18.52 -14.13 20.48
CA GLN A 230 18.59 -15.33 21.30
C GLN A 230 19.28 -16.50 20.57
N ALA A 231 18.94 -16.77 19.32
CA ALA A 231 19.61 -17.79 18.51
C ALA A 231 21.09 -17.48 18.29
N ARG A 232 21.47 -16.20 18.20
CA ARG A 232 22.88 -15.77 18.10
C ARG A 232 23.59 -15.91 19.44
N THR A 233 22.92 -15.66 20.57
CA THR A 233 23.46 -15.94 21.90
C THR A 233 23.65 -17.43 22.09
N ASP A 234 22.69 -18.26 21.69
CA ASP A 234 22.76 -19.73 21.78
C ASP A 234 23.86 -20.31 20.87
N ALA A 235 24.02 -19.75 19.66
CA ALA A 235 25.10 -20.12 18.74
C ALA A 235 26.48 -19.66 19.25
N LYS A 236 26.58 -18.46 19.84
CA LYS A 236 27.81 -17.97 20.49
C LYS A 236 28.12 -18.71 21.79
N ALA A 237 27.10 -19.17 22.50
CA ALA A 237 27.24 -19.84 23.77
C ALA A 237 27.96 -21.18 23.63
N GLY A 238 27.99 -21.81 22.44
CA GLY A 238 28.97 -22.83 22.06
C GLY A 238 29.23 -23.92 23.10
N LYS A 239 28.29 -24.20 24.02
CA LYS A 239 28.51 -25.13 25.12
C LYS A 239 28.42 -26.53 24.52
N PRO A 240 29.48 -27.35 24.62
CA PRO A 240 29.42 -28.73 24.16
C PRO A 240 28.23 -29.40 24.84
N ARG A 241 27.41 -30.10 24.07
CA ARG A 241 26.24 -30.82 24.61
C ARG A 241 26.75 -31.74 25.73
N PRO A 242 26.08 -31.85 26.90
CA PRO A 242 26.55 -32.68 28.01
C PRO A 242 26.84 -34.14 27.62
N ARG A 243 26.17 -34.63 26.57
CA ARG A 243 26.44 -35.93 25.92
C ARG A 243 27.86 -36.08 25.36
N PHE A 244 28.50 -35.00 24.90
CA PHE A 244 29.88 -35.01 24.43
C PHE A 244 30.86 -35.26 25.58
N TYR A 245 30.68 -34.60 26.72
CA TYR A 245 31.50 -34.84 27.92
C TYR A 245 31.35 -36.27 28.45
N ILE A 246 30.13 -36.80 28.44
CA ILE A 246 29.87 -38.20 28.82
C ILE A 246 30.57 -39.17 27.85
N ALA A 247 30.51 -38.91 26.55
CA ALA A 247 31.20 -39.73 25.55
C ALA A 247 32.73 -39.69 25.70
N VAL A 248 33.31 -38.50 25.96
CA VAL A 248 34.75 -38.35 26.22
C VAL A 248 35.17 -39.07 27.50
N ALA A 249 34.38 -38.96 28.59
CA ALA A 249 34.66 -39.66 29.83
C ALA A 249 34.61 -41.19 29.66
N LEU A 250 33.64 -41.71 28.91
CA LEU A 250 33.54 -43.13 28.56
C LEU A 250 34.73 -43.60 27.72
N ALA A 251 35.16 -42.81 26.73
CA ALA A 251 36.31 -43.13 25.89
C ALA A 251 37.62 -43.18 26.69
N LEU A 252 37.83 -42.22 27.59
CA LEU A 252 38.97 -42.19 28.50
C LEU A 252 38.96 -43.38 29.48
N GLY A 253 37.78 -43.70 30.03
CA GLY A 253 37.59 -44.88 30.87
C GLY A 253 37.99 -46.17 30.14
N ALA A 254 37.47 -46.38 28.93
CA ALA A 254 37.77 -47.56 28.12
C ALA A 254 39.27 -47.66 27.76
N MET A 255 39.93 -46.54 27.43
CA MET A 255 41.38 -46.52 27.21
C MET A 255 42.16 -46.88 28.48
N GLY A 256 41.77 -46.35 29.64
CA GLY A 256 42.38 -46.70 30.92
C GLY A 256 42.25 -48.20 31.22
N THR A 257 41.07 -48.78 31.02
CA THR A 257 40.83 -50.22 31.23
C THR A 257 41.69 -51.07 30.29
N LEU A 258 41.85 -50.65 29.03
CA LEU A 258 42.72 -51.34 28.06
C LEU A 258 44.20 -51.32 28.45
N ILE A 259 44.69 -50.20 29.00
CA ILE A 259 46.07 -50.09 29.47
C ILE A 259 46.31 -51.01 30.67
N VAL A 260 45.38 -51.03 31.63
CA VAL A 260 45.48 -51.90 32.82
C VAL A 260 45.43 -53.38 32.44
N LEU A 261 44.52 -53.76 31.53
CA LEU A 261 44.44 -55.13 31.01
C LEU A 261 45.71 -55.55 30.26
N ARG A 262 46.38 -54.62 29.58
CA ARG A 262 47.66 -54.87 28.92
C ARG A 262 48.81 -55.05 29.91
N HIS A 263 48.81 -54.33 31.02
CA HIS A 263 49.84 -54.48 32.07
C HIS A 263 49.65 -55.71 32.97
N LEU A 264 48.45 -56.27 33.06
CA LEU A 264 48.20 -57.50 33.83
C LEU A 264 48.43 -58.79 33.03
N LYS A 265 48.57 -58.70 31.69
CA LYS A 265 48.78 -59.84 30.78
C LYS A 265 50.19 -59.92 30.18
N GLY A 266 51.07 -58.97 30.50
CA GLY A 266 52.51 -59.03 30.19
C GLY A 266 53.28 -59.29 31.46
#